data_AF-A0A661WCT6-F1
#
_entry.id   AF-A0A661WCT6-F1
#
_cell.length_a   1.000
_cell.length_b   1.000
_cell.length_c   1.000
_cell.angle_alpha   90.00
_cell.angle_beta   90.00
_cell.angle_gamma   90.00
#
_symmetry.space_group_name_H-M   'P 1'
#
loop_
_entity.id
_entity.type
_entity.pdbx_description
1 polymer ?
#
loop_
_entity_poly.entity_id
_entity_poly.type
_entity_poly.pdbx_seq_one_letter_code
_entity_poly.pdbx_strand_id
1 'polypeptide(L)'
;MKNNRLRWSSLSEFLEELQTYNQIADIGEIARRYFAMNAFDGVLTTIGVLAGNYLAGVRDLSIPIRTGIATSIAMGISGLWGAYLTETAERQRELSKLQKISLIDQSETSIGRASRFAAIVVSIVDGVAPALAAMIVLTPLFLESLIQNPVLSYALAGGLALLCLFALGMFLGKVSEKGLIGYGFKTLLAGLAAIAINFLLGAE
;
A
#
# COMPACT_ATOMS: atom_id res chain seq x y z
N MET A 1 20.87 0.01 36.33
CA MET A 1 21.86 0.85 35.63
C MET A 1 22.64 0.03 34.61
N LYS A 2 22.36 0.20 33.31
CA LYS A 2 23.32 0.36 32.20
C LYS A 2 22.60 0.16 30.86
N ASN A 3 22.05 1.28 30.37
CA ASN A 3 22.35 1.84 29.06
C ASN A 3 22.67 0.82 27.94
N ASN A 4 21.64 0.30 27.26
CA ASN A 4 21.83 -0.28 25.93
C ASN A 4 21.28 0.71 24.90
N ARG A 5 22.14 1.67 24.54
CA ARG A 5 21.94 2.51 23.36
C ARG A 5 21.85 1.55 22.17
N LEU A 6 20.67 1.51 21.55
CA LEU A 6 20.40 0.86 20.27
C LEU A 6 21.43 1.34 19.25
N ARG A 7 22.51 0.58 19.09
CA ARG A 7 23.53 0.78 18.08
C ARG A 7 23.42 -0.43 17.17
N TRP A 8 22.50 -0.32 16.20
CA TRP A 8 22.28 -1.31 15.15
C TRP A 8 23.60 -1.56 14.42
N SER A 9 24.28 -2.67 14.73
CA SER A 9 25.64 -2.93 14.26
C SER A 9 25.71 -3.75 12.98
N SER A 10 24.65 -4.47 12.59
CA SER A 10 24.65 -5.27 11.36
C SER A 10 23.24 -5.53 10.78
N LEU A 11 23.15 -5.65 9.45
CA LEU A 11 21.93 -6.04 8.72
C LEU A 11 21.42 -7.43 9.11
N SER A 12 22.33 -8.33 9.52
CA SER A 12 22.00 -9.69 9.94
C SER A 12 21.25 -9.73 11.27
N GLU A 13 21.64 -8.93 12.26
CA GLU A 13 20.96 -8.86 13.57
C GLU A 13 19.52 -8.34 13.43
N PHE A 14 19.31 -7.33 12.57
CA PHE A 14 17.97 -6.82 12.28
C PHE A 14 17.08 -7.86 11.58
N LEU A 15 17.65 -8.68 10.68
CA LEU A 15 16.92 -9.75 10.00
C LEU A 15 16.54 -10.91 10.93
N GLU A 16 17.43 -11.30 11.85
CA GLU A 16 17.12 -12.32 12.87
C GLU A 16 16.04 -11.86 13.85
N GLU A 17 16.07 -10.59 14.26
CA GLU A 17 15.04 -10.00 15.12
C GLU A 17 13.69 -9.90 14.40
N LEU A 18 13.69 -9.51 13.12
CA LEU A 18 12.51 -9.55 12.26
C LEU A 18 11.91 -10.95 12.14
N GLN A 19 12.74 -11.98 11.95
CA GLN A 19 12.27 -13.37 11.88
C GLN A 19 11.66 -13.83 13.21
N THR A 20 12.31 -13.50 14.33
CA THR A 20 11.82 -13.83 15.67
C THR A 20 10.48 -13.16 15.96
N TYR A 21 10.34 -11.87 15.64
CA TYR A 21 9.06 -11.17 15.81
C TYR A 21 8.00 -11.60 14.81
N ASN A 22 8.39 -11.99 13.60
CA ASN A 22 7.48 -12.56 12.62
C ASN A 22 6.86 -13.87 13.13
N GLN A 23 7.61 -14.73 13.81
CA GLN A 23 7.08 -15.96 14.41
C GLN A 23 6.11 -15.71 15.58
N ILE A 24 6.24 -14.56 16.27
CA ILE A 24 5.43 -14.21 17.44
C ILE A 24 4.16 -13.44 17.05
N ALA A 25 4.24 -12.58 16.03
CA ALA A 25 3.22 -11.60 15.70
C ALA A 25 2.72 -11.65 14.24
N ASP A 26 3.09 -12.68 13.48
CA ASP A 26 2.69 -12.92 12.08
C ASP A 26 2.85 -11.69 11.15
N ILE A 27 3.90 -10.92 11.39
CA ILE A 27 4.16 -9.61 10.77
C ILE A 27 4.12 -9.72 9.24
N GLY A 28 4.73 -10.76 8.69
CA GLY A 28 4.84 -10.98 7.25
C GLY A 28 3.51 -11.29 6.59
N GLU A 29 2.59 -12.00 7.26
CA GLU A 29 1.26 -12.24 6.72
C GLU A 29 0.44 -10.95 6.69
N ILE A 30 0.46 -10.20 7.80
CA ILE A 30 -0.24 -8.93 7.92
C ILE A 30 0.35 -7.92 6.92
N ALA A 31 1.67 -7.78 6.85
CA ALA A 31 2.34 -6.91 5.91
C ALA A 31 2.00 -7.27 4.45
N ARG A 32 1.98 -8.55 4.06
CA ARG A 32 1.56 -8.96 2.71
C ARG A 32 0.12 -8.55 2.40
N ARG A 33 -0.79 -8.72 3.36
CA ARG A 33 -2.20 -8.32 3.22
C ARG A 33 -2.33 -6.82 3.03
N TYR A 34 -1.69 -6.03 3.88
CA TYR A 34 -1.72 -4.57 3.83
C TYR A 34 -1.03 -4.03 2.57
N PHE A 35 0.07 -4.64 2.15
CA PHE A 35 0.72 -4.30 0.88
C PHE A 35 -0.24 -4.48 -0.30
N ALA A 36 -0.85 -5.67 -0.42
CA ALA A 36 -1.77 -6.00 -1.50
C ALA A 36 -2.98 -5.05 -1.55
N MET A 37 -3.62 -4.85 -0.40
CA MET A 37 -4.82 -4.02 -0.26
C MET A 37 -4.52 -2.56 -0.62
N ASN A 38 -3.49 -1.97 -0.02
CA ASN A 38 -3.22 -0.55 -0.24
C ASN A 38 -2.53 -0.26 -1.58
N ALA A 39 -1.69 -1.16 -2.10
CA ALA A 39 -1.19 -1.00 -3.46
C ALA A 39 -2.33 -1.00 -4.48
N PHE A 40 -3.34 -1.86 -4.29
CA PHE A 40 -4.54 -1.89 -5.12
C PHE A 40 -5.31 -0.55 -5.04
N ASP A 41 -5.48 0.00 -3.85
CA ASP A 41 -6.11 1.32 -3.65
C ASP A 41 -5.30 2.45 -4.30
N GLY A 42 -3.97 2.39 -4.23
CA GLY A 42 -3.07 3.33 -4.92
C GLY A 42 -3.26 3.34 -6.42
N VAL A 43 -3.38 2.16 -7.04
CA VAL A 43 -3.64 2.05 -8.48
C VAL A 43 -5.04 2.57 -8.81
N LEU A 44 -6.08 2.14 -8.09
CA LEU A 44 -7.47 2.55 -8.35
C LEU A 44 -7.67 4.06 -8.19
N THR A 45 -7.11 4.65 -7.13
CA THR A 45 -7.21 6.08 -6.88
C THR A 45 -6.53 6.86 -8.01
N THR A 46 -5.37 6.40 -8.47
CA THR A 46 -4.65 7.02 -9.58
C THR A 46 -5.41 6.87 -10.91
N ILE A 47 -6.07 5.73 -11.15
CA ILE A 47 -7.00 5.57 -12.28
C ILE A 47 -8.08 6.65 -12.25
N GLY A 48 -8.66 6.93 -11.08
CA GLY A 48 -9.64 8.02 -10.92
C GLY A 48 -9.06 9.39 -11.28
N VAL A 49 -7.86 9.71 -10.80
CA VAL A 49 -7.15 10.96 -11.15
C VAL A 49 -6.92 11.05 -12.67
N LEU A 50 -6.44 9.97 -13.30
CA LEU A 50 -6.16 9.93 -14.73
C LEU A 50 -7.45 10.06 -15.56
N ALA A 51 -8.47 9.27 -15.25
CA ALA A 51 -9.74 9.27 -15.96
C ALA A 51 -10.45 10.62 -15.81
N GLY A 52 -10.52 11.17 -14.60
CA GLY A 52 -11.15 12.47 -14.34
C GLY A 52 -10.47 13.61 -15.10
N ASN A 53 -9.13 13.69 -15.07
CA ASN A 53 -8.40 14.71 -15.84
C ASN A 53 -8.56 14.53 -17.35
N TYR A 54 -8.51 13.30 -17.84
CA TYR A 54 -8.69 13.00 -19.26
C TYR A 54 -10.08 13.42 -19.76
N LEU A 55 -11.14 13.09 -19.01
CA LEU A 55 -12.52 13.42 -19.32
C LEU A 55 -12.79 14.93 -19.24
N ALA A 56 -12.17 15.61 -18.29
CA ALA A 56 -12.21 17.07 -18.19
C ALA A 56 -11.42 17.80 -19.30
N GLY A 57 -10.84 17.06 -20.27
CA GLY A 57 -10.11 17.64 -21.40
C GLY A 57 -8.74 18.20 -21.04
N VAL A 58 -8.18 17.85 -19.87
CA VAL A 58 -6.89 18.36 -19.41
C VAL A 58 -5.77 17.78 -20.27
N ARG A 59 -5.13 18.64 -21.08
CA ARG A 59 -3.99 18.27 -21.95
C ARG A 59 -2.63 18.68 -21.40
N ASP A 60 -2.59 19.66 -20.51
CA ASP A 60 -1.38 20.00 -19.75
C ASP A 60 -1.13 18.89 -18.71
N LEU A 61 -0.13 18.04 -18.95
CA LEU A 61 0.18 16.90 -18.09
C LEU A 61 0.77 17.33 -16.75
N SER A 62 1.18 18.59 -16.57
CA SER A 62 1.63 19.10 -15.28
C SER A 62 0.54 19.03 -14.21
N ILE A 63 -0.73 19.13 -14.60
CA ILE A 63 -1.90 19.06 -13.72
C ILE A 63 -2.12 17.64 -13.15
N PRO A 64 -2.30 16.58 -13.96
CA PRO A 64 -2.44 15.21 -13.46
C PRO A 64 -1.18 14.72 -12.73
N ILE A 65 0.01 15.18 -13.11
CA ILE A 65 1.26 14.88 -12.37
C ILE A 65 1.19 15.46 -10.95
N ARG A 66 0.92 16.77 -10.83
CA ARG A 66 0.90 17.44 -9.51
C ARG A 66 -0.21 16.90 -8.62
N THR A 67 -1.40 16.70 -9.18
CA THR A 67 -2.54 16.13 -8.43
C THR A 67 -2.28 14.68 -8.06
N GLY A 68 -1.70 13.87 -8.97
CA GLY A 68 -1.31 12.49 -8.68
C GLY A 68 -0.26 12.37 -7.58
N ILE A 69 0.80 13.19 -7.61
CA ILE A 69 1.82 13.23 -6.54
C ILE A 69 1.19 13.67 -5.22
N ALA A 70 0.38 14.73 -5.23
CA ALA A 70 -0.30 15.21 -4.02
C ALA A 70 -1.19 14.13 -3.41
N THR A 71 -1.99 13.44 -4.24
CA THR A 71 -2.83 12.31 -3.82
C THR A 71 -1.99 11.15 -3.29
N SER A 72 -0.88 10.81 -3.94
CA SER A 72 0.04 9.77 -3.49
C SER A 72 0.64 10.08 -2.12
N ILE A 73 1.06 11.33 -1.88
CA ILE A 73 1.60 11.76 -0.58
C ILE A 73 0.49 11.71 0.48
N ALA A 74 -0.71 12.20 0.15
CA ALA A 74 -1.85 12.19 1.05
C ALA A 74 -2.24 10.76 1.47
N MET A 75 -2.32 9.84 0.52
CA MET A 75 -2.56 8.41 0.78
C MET A 75 -1.44 7.81 1.63
N GLY A 76 -0.18 8.14 1.34
CA GLY A 76 0.95 7.64 2.12
C GLY A 76 0.88 8.10 3.58
N ILE A 77 0.69 9.40 3.82
CA ILE A 77 0.55 9.95 5.18
C ILE A 77 -0.67 9.36 5.88
N SER A 78 -1.81 9.28 5.19
CA SER A 78 -3.05 8.73 5.74
C SER A 78 -2.92 7.26 6.12
N GLY A 79 -2.29 6.44 5.27
CA GLY A 79 -2.04 5.03 5.55
C GLY A 79 -1.06 4.85 6.71
N LEU A 80 0.09 5.53 6.66
CA LEU A 80 1.09 5.50 7.74
C LEU A 80 0.45 5.82 9.10
N TRP A 81 -0.26 6.95 9.20
CA TRP A 81 -0.79 7.42 10.47
C TRP A 81 -2.04 6.63 10.90
N GLY A 82 -2.93 6.35 9.95
CA GLY A 82 -4.17 5.62 10.18
C GLY A 82 -3.92 4.18 10.63
N ALA A 83 -3.02 3.47 9.93
CA ALA A 83 -2.63 2.12 10.32
C ALA A 83 -1.84 2.13 11.63
N TYR A 84 -0.93 3.09 11.86
CA TYR A 84 -0.18 3.13 13.12
C TYR A 84 -1.10 3.29 14.33
N LEU A 85 -2.05 4.24 14.28
CA LEU A 85 -2.99 4.46 15.38
C LEU A 85 -3.90 3.25 15.59
N THR A 86 -4.45 2.70 14.51
CA THR A 86 -5.37 1.54 14.57
C THR A 86 -4.66 0.30 15.08
N GLU A 87 -3.51 -0.05 14.49
CA GLU A 87 -2.73 -1.24 14.89
C GLU A 87 -2.20 -1.13 16.31
N THR A 88 -1.74 0.06 16.72
CA THR A 88 -1.30 0.26 18.11
C THR A 88 -2.46 0.07 19.09
N ALA A 89 -3.65 0.58 18.77
CA ALA A 89 -4.83 0.44 19.62
C ALA A 89 -5.29 -1.02 19.74
N GLU A 90 -5.39 -1.74 18.62
CA GLU A 90 -5.79 -3.16 18.62
C GLU A 90 -4.76 -4.05 19.34
N ARG A 91 -3.48 -3.84 19.07
CA ARG A 91 -2.40 -4.60 19.72
C ARG A 91 -2.31 -4.32 21.22
N GLN A 92 -2.50 -3.07 21.64
CA GLN A 92 -2.56 -2.73 23.06
C GLN A 92 -3.76 -3.39 23.74
N ARG A 93 -4.90 -3.47 23.05
CA ARG A 93 -6.09 -4.18 23.53
C ARG A 93 -5.84 -5.68 23.68
N GLU A 94 -5.17 -6.30 22.71
CA GLU A 94 -4.78 -7.72 22.76
C GLU A 94 -3.82 -8.00 23.93
N LEU A 95 -2.77 -7.19 24.09
CA LEU A 95 -1.84 -7.29 25.22
C LEU A 95 -2.54 -7.13 26.57
N SER A 96 -3.48 -6.18 26.67
CA SER A 96 -4.26 -5.96 27.89
C SER A 96 -5.16 -7.15 28.24
N LYS A 97 -5.73 -7.83 27.24
CA LYS A 97 -6.49 -9.08 27.44
C LYS A 97 -5.58 -10.20 27.93
N LEU A 98 -4.40 -10.37 27.31
CA LEU A 98 -3.42 -11.37 27.72
C LEU A 98 -2.92 -11.14 29.15
N GLN A 99 -2.66 -9.89 29.53
CA GLN A 99 -2.26 -9.52 30.90
C GLN A 99 -3.33 -9.87 31.94
N LYS A 100 -4.61 -9.64 31.64
CA LYS A 100 -5.72 -10.00 32.56
C LYS A 100 -5.83 -11.50 32.79
N ILE A 101 -5.58 -12.31 31.76
CA ILE A 101 -5.67 -13.77 31.85
C ILE A 101 -4.43 -14.37 32.52
N SER A 102 -3.24 -13.86 32.15
CA SER A 102 -1.96 -14.37 32.67
C SER A 102 -1.57 -13.79 34.04
N LEU A 103 -2.20 -12.69 34.47
CA LEU A 103 -1.83 -11.89 35.65
C LEU A 103 -0.37 -11.39 35.61
N ILE A 104 0.23 -11.35 34.42
CA ILE A 104 1.61 -10.91 34.17
C ILE A 104 1.58 -9.70 33.26
N ASP A 105 2.32 -8.65 33.61
CA ASP A 105 2.51 -7.51 32.72
C ASP A 105 3.25 -7.93 31.45
N GLN A 106 2.61 -7.71 30.30
CA GLN A 106 3.12 -8.05 28.97
C GLN A 106 3.87 -6.90 28.30
N SER A 107 3.93 -5.71 28.93
CA SER A 107 4.53 -4.51 28.35
C SER A 107 6.02 -4.70 27.97
N GLU A 108 6.79 -5.33 28.87
CA GLU A 108 8.23 -5.58 28.73
C GLU A 108 8.56 -7.02 28.30
N THR A 109 7.55 -7.82 27.92
CA THR A 109 7.78 -9.17 27.41
C THR A 109 8.18 -9.15 25.93
N SER A 110 8.71 -10.28 25.45
CA SER A 110 8.99 -10.47 24.02
C SER A 110 7.73 -10.28 23.17
N ILE A 111 6.57 -10.70 23.68
CA ILE A 111 5.26 -10.52 23.03
C ILE A 111 4.90 -9.04 22.92
N GLY A 112 5.06 -8.27 24.01
CA GLY A 112 4.83 -6.82 24.00
C GLY A 112 5.72 -6.07 23.02
N ARG A 113 7.02 -6.39 23.00
CA ARG A 113 7.97 -5.79 22.04
C ARG A 113 7.66 -6.18 20.60
N ALA A 114 7.44 -7.46 20.32
CA ALA A 114 7.08 -7.96 19.00
C ALA A 114 5.81 -7.27 18.49
N SER A 115 4.82 -7.08 19.37
CA SER A 115 3.56 -6.45 19.00
C SER A 115 3.73 -4.98 18.62
N ARG A 116 4.45 -4.18 19.44
CA ARG A 116 4.74 -2.78 19.09
C ARG A 116 5.54 -2.66 17.79
N PHE A 117 6.54 -3.51 17.61
CA PHE A 117 7.35 -3.52 16.41
C PHE A 117 6.51 -3.85 15.16
N ALA A 118 5.62 -4.84 15.27
CA ALA A 118 4.72 -5.20 14.19
C ALA A 118 3.78 -4.05 13.79
N ALA A 119 3.26 -3.27 14.76
CA ALA A 119 2.45 -2.08 14.45
C ALA A 119 3.20 -1.08 13.57
N ILE A 120 4.49 -0.86 13.86
CA ILE A 120 5.37 0.04 13.08
C ILE A 120 5.62 -0.51 11.68
N VAL A 121 5.95 -1.80 11.56
CA VAL A 121 6.23 -2.41 10.26
C VAL A 121 4.98 -2.40 9.37
N VAL A 122 3.83 -2.80 9.92
CA VAL A 122 2.57 -2.84 9.19
C VAL A 122 2.15 -1.43 8.75
N SER A 123 2.29 -0.43 9.62
CA SER A 123 1.93 0.94 9.26
C SER A 123 2.82 1.51 8.15
N ILE A 124 4.12 1.22 8.18
CA ILE A 124 5.05 1.58 7.09
C ILE A 124 4.60 0.97 5.77
N VAL A 125 4.29 -0.33 5.76
CA VAL A 125 3.82 -1.02 4.56
C VAL A 125 2.50 -0.44 4.06
N ASP A 126 1.57 -0.15 4.96
CA ASP A 126 0.26 0.43 4.67
C ASP A 126 0.35 1.77 3.95
N GLY A 127 1.26 2.67 4.39
CA GLY A 127 1.43 3.96 3.73
C GLY A 127 2.35 3.96 2.52
N VAL A 128 3.40 3.13 2.51
CA VAL A 128 4.36 3.09 1.39
C VAL A 128 3.79 2.39 0.16
N ALA A 129 3.07 1.27 0.34
CA ALA A 129 2.49 0.51 -0.76
C ALA A 129 1.57 1.33 -1.71
N PRO A 130 0.58 2.09 -1.23
CA PRO A 130 -0.31 2.89 -2.08
C PRO A 130 0.45 4.00 -2.79
N ALA A 131 1.35 4.68 -2.09
CA ALA A 131 2.13 5.79 -2.64
C ALA A 131 3.04 5.30 -3.77
N LEU A 132 3.75 4.19 -3.56
CA LEU A 132 4.60 3.61 -4.61
C LEU A 132 3.78 3.14 -5.81
N ALA A 133 2.64 2.48 -5.57
CA ALA A 133 1.77 2.03 -6.64
C ALA A 133 1.25 3.21 -7.49
N ALA A 134 0.82 4.29 -6.85
CA ALA A 134 0.41 5.52 -7.54
C ALA A 134 1.56 6.12 -8.38
N MET A 135 2.76 6.24 -7.80
CA MET A 135 3.92 6.78 -8.49
C MET A 135 4.34 5.93 -9.70
N ILE A 136 4.26 4.59 -9.60
CA ILE A 136 4.51 3.68 -10.72
C ILE A 136 3.53 3.97 -11.86
N VAL A 137 2.24 4.10 -11.56
CA VAL A 137 1.20 4.38 -12.56
C VAL A 137 1.39 5.73 -13.24
N LEU A 138 1.86 6.74 -12.51
CA LEU A 138 2.12 8.08 -13.05
C LEU A 138 3.37 8.15 -13.95
N THR A 139 4.23 7.12 -13.97
CA THR A 139 5.50 7.15 -14.73
C THR A 139 5.36 7.60 -16.20
N PRO A 140 4.34 7.20 -16.98
CA PRO A 140 4.27 7.61 -18.38
C PRO A 140 3.98 9.10 -18.56
N LEU A 141 3.35 9.77 -17.57
CA LEU A 141 3.09 11.20 -17.63
C LEU A 141 4.39 12.01 -17.47
N PHE A 142 5.32 11.55 -16.63
CA PHE A 142 6.64 12.21 -16.48
C PHE A 142 7.49 12.15 -17.76
N LEU A 143 7.17 11.24 -18.68
CA LEU A 143 7.86 11.07 -19.96
C LEU A 143 7.22 11.91 -21.08
N GLU A 144 6.46 12.95 -20.74
CA GLU A 144 5.81 13.88 -21.69
C GLU A 144 6.77 14.36 -22.79
N SER A 145 8.00 14.73 -22.42
CA SER A 145 9.02 15.24 -23.35
C SER A 145 9.41 14.24 -24.45
N LEU A 146 9.29 12.94 -24.19
CA LEU A 146 9.57 11.87 -25.15
C LEU A 146 8.32 11.49 -25.97
N ILE A 147 7.15 11.47 -25.34
CA ILE A 147 5.90 11.00 -25.97
C ILE A 147 5.28 12.08 -26.87
N GLN A 148 5.38 13.36 -26.47
CA GLN A 148 4.86 14.54 -27.19
C GLN A 148 3.36 14.46 -27.55
N ASN A 149 2.61 13.58 -26.88
CA ASN A 149 1.18 13.38 -27.08
C ASN A 149 0.49 13.11 -25.72
N PRO A 150 -0.30 14.07 -25.22
CA PRO A 150 -1.00 13.92 -23.94
C PRO A 150 -1.97 12.73 -23.91
N VAL A 151 -2.72 12.50 -25.00
CA VAL A 151 -3.69 11.38 -25.10
C VAL A 151 -2.96 10.04 -24.97
N LEU A 152 -1.84 9.89 -25.67
CA LEU A 152 -1.03 8.68 -25.61
C LEU A 152 -0.43 8.47 -24.21
N SER A 153 -0.03 9.55 -23.53
CA SER A 153 0.50 9.49 -22.17
C SER A 153 -0.56 8.99 -21.16
N TYR A 154 -1.81 9.47 -21.26
CA TYR A 154 -2.92 8.94 -20.48
C TYR A 154 -3.21 7.47 -20.79
N ALA A 155 -3.20 7.09 -22.07
CA ALA A 155 -3.45 5.70 -22.47
C ALA A 155 -2.36 4.75 -21.94
N LEU A 156 -1.09 5.14 -22.00
CA LEU A 156 0.02 4.37 -21.45
C LEU A 156 -0.06 4.26 -19.92
N ALA A 157 -0.40 5.34 -19.22
CA ALA A 157 -0.60 5.32 -17.77
C ALA A 157 -1.78 4.45 -17.36
N GLY A 158 -2.92 4.53 -18.07
CA GLY A 158 -4.06 3.65 -17.87
C GLY A 158 -3.72 2.18 -18.14
N GLY A 159 -2.98 1.90 -19.21
CA GLY A 159 -2.48 0.56 -19.53
C GLY A 159 -1.56 0.02 -18.43
N LEU A 160 -0.63 0.84 -17.94
CA LEU A 160 0.26 0.49 -16.83
C LEU A 160 -0.53 0.24 -15.53
N ALA A 161 -1.57 1.02 -15.26
CA ALA A 161 -2.46 0.79 -14.13
C ALA A 161 -3.14 -0.57 -14.20
N LEU A 162 -3.73 -0.91 -15.35
CA LEU A 162 -4.37 -2.22 -15.55
C LEU A 162 -3.36 -3.38 -15.43
N LEU A 163 -2.14 -3.20 -15.96
CA LEU A 163 -1.06 -4.16 -15.78
C LEU A 163 -0.66 -4.33 -14.30
N CYS A 164 -0.57 -3.24 -13.55
CA CYS A 164 -0.30 -3.27 -12.11
C CYS A 164 -1.42 -4.00 -11.35
N LEU A 165 -2.69 -3.72 -11.65
CA LEU A 165 -3.83 -4.42 -11.06
C LEU A 165 -3.80 -5.92 -11.38
N PHE A 166 -3.50 -6.29 -12.63
CA PHE A 166 -3.38 -7.68 -13.02
C PHE A 166 -2.23 -8.38 -12.28
N ALA A 167 -1.07 -7.74 -12.18
CA ALA A 167 0.09 -8.23 -11.44
C ALA A 167 -0.21 -8.40 -9.94
N LEU A 168 -0.88 -7.41 -9.32
CA LEU A 168 -1.35 -7.50 -7.94
C LEU A 168 -2.35 -8.65 -7.79
N GLY A 169 -3.29 -8.81 -8.72
CA GLY A 169 -4.24 -9.92 -8.71
C GLY A 169 -3.52 -11.27 -8.78
N MET A 170 -2.53 -11.44 -9.68
CA MET A 170 -1.72 -12.65 -9.71
C MET A 170 -0.98 -12.89 -8.40
N PHE A 171 -0.44 -11.83 -7.78
CA PHE A 171 0.18 -11.91 -6.45
C PHE A 171 -0.81 -12.41 -5.39
N LEU A 172 -2.02 -11.85 -5.30
CA LEU A 172 -3.07 -12.35 -4.40
C LEU A 172 -3.47 -13.79 -4.70
N GLY A 173 -3.55 -14.16 -5.98
CA GLY A 173 -3.84 -15.53 -6.41
C GLY A 173 -2.80 -16.52 -5.89
N LYS A 174 -1.51 -16.15 -5.97
CA LYS A 174 -0.40 -16.96 -5.46
C LYS A 174 -0.48 -17.10 -3.93
N VAL A 175 -0.75 -16.00 -3.23
CA VAL A 175 -0.89 -16.00 -1.76
C VAL A 175 -2.11 -16.82 -1.32
N SER A 176 -3.19 -16.82 -2.11
CA SER A 176 -4.43 -17.55 -1.78
C SER A 176 -4.41 -19.02 -2.23
N GLU A 177 -3.30 -19.54 -2.75
CA GLU A 177 -3.21 -20.88 -3.38
C GLU A 177 -4.30 -21.17 -4.42
N LYS A 178 -4.75 -20.11 -5.12
CA LYS A 178 -5.83 -20.17 -6.12
C LYS A 178 -5.27 -19.85 -7.50
N GLY A 179 -6.13 -19.95 -8.51
CA GLY A 179 -5.75 -19.64 -9.90
C GLY A 179 -5.23 -18.21 -10.05
N LEU A 180 -3.95 -18.08 -10.42
CA LEU A 180 -3.24 -16.80 -10.64
C LEU A 180 -4.00 -15.90 -11.62
N ILE A 181 -4.31 -16.45 -12.79
CA ILE A 181 -4.98 -15.74 -13.88
C ILE A 181 -6.39 -15.30 -13.46
N GLY A 182 -7.11 -16.15 -12.73
CA GLY A 182 -8.46 -15.85 -12.25
C GLY A 182 -8.49 -14.65 -11.30
N TYR A 183 -7.53 -14.55 -10.38
CA TYR A 183 -7.42 -13.36 -9.52
C TYR A 183 -6.94 -12.12 -10.28
N GLY A 184 -6.02 -12.27 -11.24
CA GLY A 184 -5.61 -11.19 -12.14
C GLY A 184 -6.79 -10.57 -12.89
N PHE A 185 -7.70 -11.39 -13.42
CA PHE A 185 -8.92 -10.89 -14.07
C PHE A 185 -9.89 -10.22 -13.10
N LYS A 186 -10.03 -10.72 -11.86
CA LYS A 186 -10.91 -10.09 -10.85
C LYS A 186 -10.47 -8.67 -10.52
N THR A 187 -9.17 -8.45 -10.31
CA THR A 187 -8.63 -7.11 -10.02
C THR A 187 -8.69 -6.21 -11.25
N LEU A 188 -8.44 -6.76 -12.45
CA LEU A 188 -8.58 -6.03 -13.71
C LEU A 188 -10.03 -5.57 -13.95
N LEU A 189 -11.03 -6.41 -13.65
CA LEU A 189 -12.45 -6.05 -13.72
C LEU A 189 -12.79 -4.89 -12.78
N ALA A 190 -12.22 -4.85 -11.58
CA ALA A 190 -12.41 -3.72 -10.67
C ALA A 190 -11.83 -2.41 -11.24
N GLY A 191 -10.64 -2.47 -11.86
CA GLY A 191 -10.06 -1.32 -12.57
C GLY A 191 -10.92 -0.85 -13.73
N LEU A 192 -11.40 -1.76 -14.57
CA LEU A 192 -12.31 -1.44 -15.67
C LEU A 192 -13.62 -0.84 -15.17
N ALA A 193 -14.18 -1.38 -14.08
CA ALA A 193 -15.38 -0.82 -13.46
C ALA A 193 -15.14 0.61 -12.95
N ALA A 194 -14.00 0.88 -12.31
CA ALA A 194 -13.65 2.22 -11.87
C ALA A 194 -13.52 3.20 -13.05
N ILE A 195 -12.88 2.79 -14.15
CA ILE A 195 -12.81 3.58 -15.38
C ILE A 195 -14.22 3.85 -15.91
N ALA A 196 -15.05 2.81 -16.06
CA ALA A 196 -16.42 2.94 -16.58
C ALA A 196 -17.27 3.90 -15.73
N ILE A 197 -17.18 3.82 -14.40
CA ILE A 197 -17.88 4.74 -13.49
C ILE A 197 -17.38 6.18 -13.67
N ASN A 198 -16.07 6.40 -13.79
CA ASN A 198 -15.54 7.75 -14.05
C ASN A 198 -16.03 8.30 -15.39
N PHE A 199 -16.09 7.47 -16.44
CA PHE A 199 -16.66 7.87 -17.74
C PHE A 199 -18.13 8.25 -17.64
N LEU A 200 -18.93 7.53 -16.83
CA LEU A 200 -20.33 7.89 -16.59
C LEU A 200 -20.46 9.22 -15.85
N LEU A 201 -19.56 9.51 -14.90
CA LEU A 201 -19.56 10.78 -14.16
C LEU A 201 -19.09 11.98 -15.00
N GLY A 202 -18.19 11.76 -15.97
CA GLY A 202 -17.68 12.80 -16.86
C GLY A 202 -18.48 13.00 -18.14
N ALA A 203 -19.63 12.32 -18.31
CA ALA A 203 -20.46 12.37 -19.51
C ALA A 203 -21.48 13.53 -19.53
N GLU A 204 -21.27 14.58 -18.74
CA GLU A 204 -22.09 15.81 -18.72
C GLU A 204 -21.38 17.00 -19.39
#